data_AF-A0A6I9NXV9-F1
#
_entry.id   AF-A0A6I9NXV9-F1
#
_cell.length_a   1.000
_cell.length_b   1.000
_cell.length_c   1.000
_cell.angle_alpha   90.00
_cell.angle_beta   90.00
_cell.angle_gamma   90.00
#
_symmetry.space_group_name_H-M   'P 1'
#
loop_
_entity.id
_entity.type
_entity.pdbx_description
1 polymer ?
#
loop_
_entity_poly.entity_id
_entity_poly.type
_entity_poly.pdbx_seq_one_letter_code
_entity_poly.pdbx_strand_id
1 'polypeptide(L)'
;NAGLEVHPGERRLISSVALEAEDPDNSPQQLFYSLIAVPRFGKLQIKKESAWSELSAGQNFTQDDVEMNRLWYAHNAATNAAGFKGHDSFRFTLSDLDNETPAQSFFINVHTVQKGQLSPQW
;
A
#
# COMPACT_ATOMS: atom_id res chain seq x y z
N ASN A 1 -8.09 7.13 -5.14
CA ASN A 1 -7.76 6.05 -4.17
C ASN A 1 -8.41 6.35 -2.82
N ALA A 2 -8.81 5.32 -2.06
CA ALA A 2 -9.54 5.44 -0.79
C ALA A 2 -8.68 5.21 0.47
N GLY A 3 -7.43 4.75 0.28
CA GLY A 3 -6.51 4.41 1.38
C GLY A 3 -6.76 3.04 2.00
N LEU A 4 -6.10 2.76 3.12
CA LEU A 4 -6.17 1.46 3.82
C LEU A 4 -6.12 1.65 5.34
N GLU A 5 -6.95 0.88 6.05
CA GLU A 5 -6.92 0.75 7.51
C GLU A 5 -6.29 -0.59 7.92
N VAL A 6 -5.36 -0.55 8.88
CA VAL A 6 -4.57 -1.72 9.31
C VAL A 6 -4.21 -1.66 10.80
N HIS A 7 -4.07 -2.81 11.47
CA HIS A 7 -3.48 -2.87 12.80
C HIS A 7 -1.98 -3.18 12.78
N PRO A 8 -1.26 -2.83 13.86
CA PRO A 8 0.15 -3.18 13.96
C PRO A 8 0.43 -4.68 13.82
N GLY A 9 1.39 -5.04 12.97
CA GLY A 9 1.76 -6.44 12.69
C GLY A 9 0.84 -7.16 11.70
N GLU A 10 -0.25 -6.52 11.23
CA GLU A 10 -1.12 -7.12 10.24
C GLU A 10 -0.60 -6.98 8.82
N ARG A 11 -1.07 -7.91 7.97
CA ARG A 11 -1.00 -7.81 6.52
C ARG A 11 -2.41 -7.63 5.95
N ARG A 12 -2.60 -6.61 5.12
CA ARG A 12 -3.89 -6.23 4.55
C ARG A 12 -3.81 -6.09 3.03
N LEU A 13 -4.84 -6.56 2.35
CA LEU A 13 -5.00 -6.49 0.91
C LEU A 13 -5.27 -5.04 0.50
N ILE A 14 -4.61 -4.58 -0.55
CA ILE A 14 -4.98 -3.35 -1.26
C ILE A 14 -5.80 -3.79 -2.47
N SER A 15 -7.13 -3.74 -2.36
CA SER A 15 -8.05 -4.18 -3.43
C SER A 15 -8.34 -3.07 -4.43
N SER A 16 -9.00 -3.41 -5.54
CA SER A 16 -9.47 -2.43 -6.54
C SER A 16 -10.35 -1.34 -5.93
N VAL A 17 -11.22 -1.68 -4.97
CA VAL A 17 -12.04 -0.69 -4.23
C VAL A 17 -11.17 0.42 -3.60
N ALA A 18 -9.96 0.09 -3.15
CA ALA A 18 -9.05 1.05 -2.55
C ALA A 18 -8.17 1.76 -3.58
N LEU A 19 -7.72 1.05 -4.61
CA LEU A 19 -6.72 1.50 -5.57
C LEU A 19 -7.03 1.00 -6.99
N GLU A 20 -8.02 1.62 -7.62
CA GLU A 20 -8.36 1.37 -9.02
C GLU A 20 -7.95 2.56 -9.89
N ALA A 21 -7.52 2.23 -11.09
CA ALA A 21 -7.30 3.16 -12.18
C ALA A 21 -7.78 2.51 -13.47
N GLU A 22 -8.41 3.31 -14.32
CA GLU A 22 -8.91 2.89 -15.62
C GLU A 22 -8.27 3.77 -16.70
N ASP A 23 -7.96 3.15 -17.82
CA ASP A 23 -7.56 3.82 -19.05
C ASP A 23 -8.39 3.21 -20.19
N PRO A 24 -9.24 3.98 -20.90
CA PRO A 24 -10.09 3.46 -21.97
C PRO A 24 -9.34 2.76 -23.11
N ASP A 25 -8.07 3.12 -23.33
CA ASP A 25 -7.29 2.63 -24.46
C ASP A 25 -6.38 1.44 -24.08
N ASN A 26 -6.25 1.11 -22.79
CA ASN A 26 -5.30 0.12 -22.29
C ASN A 26 -5.95 -0.96 -21.43
N SER A 27 -5.45 -2.19 -21.52
CA SER A 27 -5.88 -3.26 -20.61
C SER A 27 -5.29 -3.09 -19.21
N PRO A 28 -5.87 -3.71 -18.16
CA PRO A 28 -5.31 -3.67 -16.80
C PRO A 28 -3.85 -4.16 -16.69
N GLN A 29 -3.39 -5.00 -17.60
CA GLN A 29 -2.00 -5.48 -17.62
C GLN A 29 -1.03 -4.45 -18.23
N GLN A 30 -1.54 -3.47 -18.97
CA GLN A 30 -0.79 -2.42 -19.63
C GLN A 30 -0.75 -1.12 -18.83
N LEU A 31 -1.47 -1.04 -17.71
CA LEU A 31 -1.45 0.11 -16.81
C LEU A 31 -0.55 -0.18 -15.59
N PHE A 32 0.55 0.55 -15.48
CA PHE A 32 1.59 0.35 -14.50
C PHE A 32 1.53 1.38 -13.37
N TYR A 33 1.61 0.91 -12.14
CA TYR A 33 1.86 1.70 -10.95
C TYR A 33 3.37 1.69 -10.66
N SER A 34 4.06 2.79 -10.98
CA SER A 34 5.50 2.91 -10.78
C SER A 34 5.82 3.49 -9.40
N LEU A 35 6.46 2.70 -8.53
CA LEU A 35 6.73 3.13 -7.15
C LEU A 35 7.86 4.16 -7.08
N ILE A 36 7.54 5.37 -6.67
CA ILE A 36 8.52 6.43 -6.37
C ILE A 36 9.09 6.25 -4.96
N ALA A 37 8.22 5.94 -4.00
CA ALA A 37 8.59 5.74 -2.60
C ALA A 37 7.75 4.64 -1.99
N VAL A 38 8.39 3.77 -1.21
CA VAL A 38 7.73 2.68 -0.47
C VAL A 38 7.36 3.12 0.95
N PRO A 39 6.46 2.38 1.64
CA PRO A 39 6.10 2.69 3.01
C PRO A 39 7.31 2.65 3.94
N ARG A 40 7.28 3.48 4.99
CA ARG A 40 8.38 3.61 5.96
C ARG A 40 8.24 2.63 7.13
N PHE A 41 7.02 2.31 7.52
CA PHE A 41 6.70 1.53 8.73
C PHE A 41 6.14 0.15 8.41
N GLY A 42 6.09 -0.21 7.14
CA GLY A 42 5.73 -1.52 6.65
C GLY A 42 6.33 -1.78 5.28
N LYS A 43 5.80 -2.78 4.59
CA LYS A 43 6.30 -3.23 3.29
C LYS A 43 5.15 -3.40 2.33
N LEU A 44 5.35 -3.00 1.08
CA LEU A 44 4.50 -3.45 -0.01
C LEU A 44 4.96 -4.83 -0.48
N GLN A 45 4.01 -5.72 -0.68
CA GLN A 45 4.27 -7.08 -1.11
C GLN A 45 3.33 -7.46 -2.24
N ILE A 46 3.84 -8.28 -3.14
CA ILE A 46 3.07 -8.87 -4.22
C ILE A 46 3.02 -10.39 -4.04
N LYS A 47 1.84 -10.97 -4.23
CA LYS A 47 1.64 -12.42 -4.21
C LYS A 47 1.38 -12.92 -5.62
N LYS A 48 2.41 -13.48 -6.26
CA LYS A 48 2.27 -14.14 -7.57
C LYS A 48 2.38 -15.65 -7.35
N GLU A 49 1.38 -16.37 -7.85
CA GLU A 49 1.25 -17.81 -7.63
C GLU A 49 1.31 -18.17 -6.13
N SER A 50 2.32 -18.94 -5.72
CA SER A 50 2.56 -19.33 -4.32
C SER A 50 3.67 -18.52 -3.62
N ALA A 51 4.26 -17.53 -4.30
CA ALA A 51 5.40 -16.78 -3.79
C ALA A 51 5.00 -15.36 -3.37
N TRP A 52 5.60 -14.90 -2.27
CA TRP A 52 5.55 -13.51 -1.85
C TRP A 52 6.85 -12.82 -2.24
N SER A 53 6.74 -11.61 -2.77
CA SER A 53 7.89 -10.75 -3.05
C SER A 53 7.64 -9.36 -2.50
N GLU A 54 8.69 -8.73 -1.99
CA GLU A 54 8.63 -7.34 -1.52
C GLU A 54 8.87 -6.40 -2.70
N LEU A 55 8.08 -5.32 -2.76
CA LEU A 55 8.25 -4.27 -3.76
C LEU A 55 9.12 -3.14 -3.18
N SER A 56 10.06 -2.67 -3.99
CA SER A 56 10.99 -1.59 -3.69
C SER A 56 10.72 -0.37 -4.58
N ALA A 57 11.26 0.79 -4.22
CA ALA A 57 11.19 1.97 -5.07
C ALA A 57 11.86 1.69 -6.43
N GLY A 58 11.26 2.19 -7.51
CA GLY A 58 11.64 1.90 -8.89
C GLY A 58 11.05 0.59 -9.46
N GLN A 59 10.36 -0.22 -8.66
CA GLN A 59 9.60 -1.37 -9.16
C GLN A 59 8.15 -1.01 -9.41
N ASN A 60 7.51 -1.82 -10.25
CA ASN A 60 6.14 -1.59 -10.70
C ASN A 60 5.25 -2.80 -10.38
N PHE A 61 3.95 -2.54 -10.26
CA PHE A 61 2.89 -3.53 -10.34
C PHE A 61 1.81 -3.02 -11.31
N THR A 62 0.92 -3.90 -11.76
CA THR A 62 -0.11 -3.52 -12.75
C THR A 62 -1.49 -3.34 -12.11
N GLN A 63 -2.41 -2.70 -12.82
CA GLN A 63 -3.83 -2.68 -12.45
C GLN A 63 -4.39 -4.12 -12.33
N ASP A 64 -3.97 -5.05 -13.18
CA ASP A 64 -4.30 -6.49 -13.05
C ASP A 64 -3.77 -7.10 -11.74
N ASP A 65 -2.59 -6.69 -11.25
CA ASP A 65 -2.09 -7.14 -9.93
C ASP A 65 -3.03 -6.70 -8.79
N VAL A 66 -3.66 -5.53 -8.91
CA VAL A 66 -4.63 -5.04 -7.92
C VAL A 66 -5.97 -5.78 -8.04
N GLU A 67 -6.51 -5.90 -9.25
CA GLU A 67 -7.78 -6.59 -9.52
C GLU A 67 -7.76 -8.07 -9.12
N MET A 68 -6.60 -8.72 -9.29
CA MET A 68 -6.38 -10.12 -8.92
C MET A 68 -6.00 -10.30 -7.45
N ASN A 69 -6.14 -9.25 -6.62
CA ASN A 69 -5.87 -9.25 -5.19
C ASN A 69 -4.43 -9.65 -4.82
N ARG A 70 -3.45 -9.28 -5.65
CA ARG A 70 -2.04 -9.65 -5.46
C ARG A 70 -1.24 -8.61 -4.69
N LEU A 71 -1.70 -7.37 -4.58
CA LEU A 71 -1.00 -6.30 -3.86
C LEU A 71 -1.40 -6.22 -2.38
N TRP A 72 -0.42 -6.26 -1.48
CA TRP A 72 -0.64 -6.24 -0.03
C TRP A 72 0.30 -5.27 0.67
N TYR A 73 -0.17 -4.72 1.78
CA TYR A 73 0.65 -4.00 2.74
C TYR A 73 0.84 -4.86 3.99
N ALA A 74 2.08 -4.97 4.48
CA ALA A 74 2.40 -5.60 5.76
C ALA A 74 3.00 -4.56 6.72
N HIS A 75 2.28 -4.24 7.80
CA HIS A 75 2.78 -3.29 8.80
C HIS A 75 3.73 -3.97 9.79
N ASN A 76 4.77 -3.27 10.22
CA ASN A 76 5.67 -3.79 11.26
C ASN A 76 4.93 -3.84 12.62
N ALA A 77 5.20 -4.85 13.45
CA ALA A 77 4.54 -4.95 14.77
C ALA A 77 4.95 -3.83 15.75
N ALA A 78 6.10 -3.21 15.55
CA ALA A 78 6.64 -2.18 16.44
C ALA A 78 5.94 -0.83 16.23
N THR A 79 5.13 -0.41 17.21
CA THR A 79 4.39 0.87 17.18
C THR A 79 5.17 2.06 17.77
N ASN A 80 6.37 1.84 18.28
CA ASN A 80 7.21 2.87 18.91
C ASN A 80 8.36 3.35 18.00
N ALA A 81 8.28 3.08 16.70
CA ALA A 81 9.28 3.52 15.73
C ALA A 81 9.40 5.06 15.71
N ALA A 82 10.63 5.56 15.67
CA ALA A 82 10.92 6.99 15.72
C ALA A 82 10.21 7.75 14.59
N GLY A 83 9.36 8.71 14.96
CA GLY A 83 8.60 9.54 14.02
C GLY A 83 7.31 8.89 13.49
N PHE A 84 6.92 7.70 13.98
CA PHE A 84 5.63 7.12 13.65
C PHE A 84 4.50 7.86 14.37
N LYS A 85 3.47 8.25 13.61
CA LYS A 85 2.31 9.00 14.12
C LYS A 85 0.97 8.35 13.71
N GLY A 86 0.96 7.02 13.59
CA GLY A 86 -0.24 6.25 13.26
C GLY A 86 -0.60 6.24 11.77
N HIS A 87 0.31 6.65 10.89
CA HIS A 87 0.11 6.60 9.44
C HIS A 87 1.38 6.20 8.71
N ASP A 88 1.20 5.62 7.53
CA ASP A 88 2.22 5.27 6.55
C ASP A 88 1.69 5.60 5.14
N SER A 89 2.55 5.53 4.13
CA SER A 89 2.13 5.79 2.75
C SER A 89 3.16 5.31 1.76
N PHE A 90 2.74 5.00 0.54
CA PHE A 90 3.63 4.90 -0.61
C PHE A 90 3.23 5.91 -1.67
N ARG A 91 4.18 6.23 -2.55
CA ARG A 91 4.00 7.21 -3.62
C ARG A 91 4.30 6.58 -4.97
N PHE A 92 3.46 6.84 -5.97
CA PHE A 92 3.54 6.21 -7.29
C PHE A 92 3.11 7.16 -8.41
N THR A 93 3.41 6.79 -9.65
CA THR A 93 2.80 7.34 -10.86
C THR A 93 2.06 6.24 -11.61
N LEU A 94 1.05 6.61 -12.40
CA LEU A 94 0.41 5.72 -13.35
C LEU A 94 1.00 5.96 -14.73
N SER A 95 1.30 4.90 -15.46
CA SER A 95 1.78 4.97 -16.83
C SER A 95 1.25 3.81 -17.67
N ASP A 96 0.85 4.12 -18.90
CA ASP A 96 0.51 3.20 -20.00
C ASP A 96 1.71 2.98 -20.95
N LEU A 97 2.90 3.49 -20.58
CA LEU A 97 4.15 3.63 -21.35
C LEU A 97 4.21 4.78 -22.35
N ASP A 98 3.08 5.38 -22.73
CA ASP A 98 3.02 6.54 -23.63
C ASP A 98 2.86 7.86 -22.86
N ASN A 99 2.13 7.79 -21.75
CA ASN A 99 1.76 8.85 -20.84
C ASN A 99 2.13 8.48 -19.40
N GLU A 100 2.30 9.50 -18.56
CA GLU A 100 2.50 9.32 -17.13
C GLU A 100 1.73 10.40 -16.35
N THR A 101 1.02 9.99 -15.30
CA THR A 101 0.34 10.95 -14.41
C THR A 101 1.35 11.64 -13.49
N PRO A 102 1.04 12.82 -12.93
CA PRO A 102 1.76 13.33 -11.77
C PRO A 102 1.80 12.32 -10.61
N ALA A 103 2.78 12.46 -9.71
CA ALA A 103 2.92 11.57 -8.56
C ALA A 103 1.72 11.65 -7.62
N GLN A 104 1.24 10.48 -7.19
CA GLN A 104 0.12 10.29 -6.29
C GLN A 104 0.57 9.54 -5.03
N SER A 105 -0.13 9.76 -3.92
CA SER A 105 0.09 9.04 -2.66
C SER A 105 -1.08 8.11 -2.37
N PHE A 106 -0.76 6.91 -1.86
CA PHE A 106 -1.72 6.03 -1.21
C PHE A 106 -1.46 6.05 0.30
N PHE A 107 -2.48 6.42 1.07
CA PHE A 107 -2.37 6.60 2.51
C PHE A 107 -2.84 5.35 3.27
N ILE A 108 -2.09 5.01 4.31
CA ILE A 108 -2.38 3.88 5.19
C ILE A 108 -2.51 4.41 6.61
N ASN A 109 -3.68 4.24 7.20
CA ASN A 109 -3.96 4.58 8.58
C ASN A 109 -3.74 3.34 9.44
N VAL A 110 -3.02 3.51 10.54
CA VAL A 110 -2.68 2.42 11.45
C VAL A 110 -3.40 2.61 12.77
N HIS A 111 -4.27 1.67 13.11
CA HIS A 111 -5.00 1.65 14.37
C HIS A 111 -4.07 1.34 15.53
N THR A 112 -3.44 2.37 16.08
CA THR A 112 -2.62 2.27 17.29
C THR A 112 -3.47 2.37 18.53
N VAL A 113 -3.23 1.48 19.51
CA VAL A 113 -3.75 1.66 20.87
C VAL A 113 -2.89 2.72 21.54
N GLN A 114 -3.44 3.87 21.88
CA GLN A 114 -2.73 4.84 22.71
C GLN A 114 -2.41 4.18 24.06
N LYS A 115 -1.14 4.23 24.48
CA LYS A 115 -0.63 3.64 25.73
C LYS A 115 -1.17 4.32 27.02
N GLY A 116 -2.32 5.01 26.94
CA GLY A 116 -2.96 5.73 28.04
C GLY A 116 -4.42 5.30 28.33
N GLN A 117 -4.97 4.30 27.63
CA GLN A 117 -6.36 3.84 27.84
C GLN A 117 -6.49 2.66 28.83
N LEU A 118 -5.41 2.28 29.51
CA LEU A 118 -5.50 1.36 30.65
C LEU A 118 -5.56 2.19 31.94
N SER A 119 -6.74 2.69 32.30
CA SER A 119 -7.02 3.10 33.67
C SER A 119 -7.28 1.84 34.52
N PRO A 120 -6.50 1.57 35.59
CA PRO A 120 -6.90 0.57 36.56
C PRO A 120 -8.15 1.09 37.26
N GLN A 121 -9.27 0.38 37.14
CA GLN A 121 -10.40 0.56 38.06
C GLN A 121 -10.02 -0.11 39.37
N TRP A 122 -9.74 0.70 40.39
CA TRP A 122 -9.81 0.30 41.80
C TRP A 122 -11.22 0.52 42.31
#